data_AF-A0A1Q7Z3Z4-F1
#
_entry.id   AF-A0A1Q7Z3Z4-F1
#
_cell.length_a   1.000
_cell.length_b   1.000
_cell.length_c   1.000
_cell.angle_alpha   90.00
_cell.angle_beta   90.00
_cell.angle_gamma   90.00
#
_symmetry.space_group_name_H-M   'P 1'
#
loop_
_entity.id
_entity.type
_entity.pdbx_description
1 polymer ?
#
loop_
_entity_poly.entity_id
_entity_poly.type
_entity_poly.pdbx_seq_one_letter_code
_entity_poly.pdbx_strand_id
1 'polypeptide(L)'
;MKVFRIFSPLAAAALAACGSAAGPGTATIQDFRAAAPTSDKLAISQNDGDSPQGNDASDSSAIAQALTTPDCHPHLFVRTHEIIGRVNRHFAKFLHHVEDLIEDNPLTNGETKTWENVRGGIDRKFTMTRTLNADGSVTFDFELDLASVPASGSPSFVKVMWGSITHVGPAAEDKDAGAGQLVENKGTVTFDFTALASVKTSERARGQITDTFDNVHDPDKGVKRTATVVLTNFTPEEGDGHGPRNGTFSWEREPSVGGKLKFDDTVTLFCLPNPAGLQSDLTAVSRWYKADGGQVHGRSDARATGIELPDGGVDTWMGVTCAKGQTTSMPAEGFWLMKLEDSTGATDPSFARSAQVGVDPCDPVFGDVPILANNSKDYDFSKSFTEITFPNEW
;
A
#
# COMPACT_ATOMS: atom_id res chain seq x y z
N MET A 1 -4.75 57.78 44.72
CA MET A 1 -3.71 57.23 43.83
C MET A 1 -4.02 55.76 43.62
N LYS A 2 -4.31 55.37 42.37
CA LYS A 2 -4.52 54.01 41.82
C LYS A 2 -5.59 53.09 42.44
N VAL A 3 -6.70 53.00 41.69
CA VAL A 3 -7.76 51.97 41.69
C VAL A 3 -7.28 50.74 40.93
N PHE A 4 -7.51 49.52 41.44
CA PHE A 4 -7.64 48.24 40.68
C PHE A 4 -8.38 47.23 41.60
N ARG A 5 -9.73 47.18 41.59
CA ARG A 5 -10.61 46.29 40.79
C ARG A 5 -10.25 44.79 40.81
N ILE A 6 -10.98 44.08 41.69
CA ILE A 6 -11.32 42.65 41.64
C ILE A 6 -12.07 42.37 40.34
N PHE A 7 -11.61 41.41 39.53
CA PHE A 7 -12.44 40.71 38.54
C PHE A 7 -11.85 39.33 38.22
N SER A 8 -12.58 38.28 38.60
CA SER A 8 -12.60 37.01 37.85
C SER A 8 -13.34 37.22 36.53
N PRO A 9 -12.90 36.56 35.45
CA PRO A 9 -13.82 35.87 34.54
C PRO A 9 -13.26 34.46 34.23
N LEU A 10 -13.98 33.33 34.32
CA LEU A 10 -15.15 32.95 33.53
C LEU A 10 -15.08 33.46 32.08
N ALA A 11 -14.27 32.79 31.26
CA ALA A 11 -14.43 32.73 29.81
C ALA A 11 -14.60 31.24 29.48
N ALA A 12 -15.83 30.71 29.41
CA ALA A 12 -16.68 30.77 28.23
C ALA A 12 -15.89 30.42 26.96
N ALA A 13 -15.68 29.12 26.76
CA ALA A 13 -15.30 28.58 25.46
C ALA A 13 -16.44 28.89 24.48
N ALA A 14 -16.26 29.96 23.69
CA ALA A 14 -17.14 30.28 22.60
C ALA A 14 -16.84 29.30 21.46
N LEU A 15 -17.68 28.26 21.32
CA LEU A 15 -17.91 27.62 20.03
C LEU A 15 -18.48 28.69 19.09
N ALA A 16 -17.62 29.25 18.27
CA ALA A 16 -18.00 30.07 17.14
C ALA A 16 -17.30 29.49 15.90
N ALA A 17 -17.91 28.46 15.33
CA ALA A 17 -17.73 28.10 13.93
C ALA A 17 -19.11 28.13 13.27
N CYS A 18 -19.60 29.35 13.01
CA CYS A 18 -20.59 29.57 11.97
C CYS A 18 -19.85 29.56 10.63
N GLY A 19 -19.75 28.38 10.04
CA GLY A 19 -19.50 28.13 8.62
C GLY A 19 -20.45 27.01 8.22
N SER A 20 -21.48 27.36 7.45
CA SER A 20 -22.47 26.50 6.77
C SER A 20 -22.47 24.99 7.05
N ALA A 21 -23.40 24.58 7.91
CA ALA A 21 -24.29 23.42 7.75
C ALA A 21 -23.72 22.06 7.29
N ALA A 22 -23.07 21.36 8.23
CA ALA A 22 -23.40 19.96 8.50
C ALA A 22 -23.52 19.79 10.03
N GLY A 23 -24.69 20.17 10.58
CA GLY A 23 -25.09 19.68 11.90
C GLY A 23 -25.38 18.17 11.86
N PRO A 24 -25.90 17.56 12.93
CA PRO A 24 -26.41 16.18 12.89
C PRO A 24 -27.70 16.11 12.05
N GLY A 25 -27.55 16.30 10.74
CA GLY A 25 -28.57 16.20 9.70
C GLY A 25 -28.22 15.10 8.72
N THR A 26 -29.19 14.69 7.92
CA THR A 26 -29.05 13.71 6.84
C THR A 26 -27.87 14.06 5.93
N ALA A 27 -26.97 13.11 5.72
CA ALA A 27 -25.83 13.29 4.84
C ALA A 27 -26.25 13.57 3.39
N THR A 28 -25.54 14.49 2.76
CA THR A 28 -25.70 14.82 1.34
C THR A 28 -25.17 13.70 0.47
N ILE A 29 -25.58 13.63 -0.80
CA ILE A 29 -24.98 12.67 -1.76
C ILE A 29 -23.47 12.89 -1.87
N GLN A 30 -23.01 14.13 -1.70
CA GLN A 30 -21.61 14.48 -1.78
C GLN A 30 -20.79 13.87 -0.64
N ASP A 31 -21.34 13.82 0.57
CA ASP A 31 -20.68 13.16 1.70
C ASP A 31 -20.42 11.66 1.41
N PHE A 32 -21.38 10.99 0.77
CA PHE A 32 -21.21 9.58 0.38
C PHE A 32 -20.19 9.42 -0.76
N ARG A 33 -20.16 10.33 -1.75
CA ARG A 33 -19.16 10.31 -2.84
C ARG A 33 -17.75 10.58 -2.31
N ALA A 34 -17.61 11.54 -1.40
CA ALA A 34 -16.35 11.84 -0.74
C ALA A 34 -15.87 10.68 0.15
N ALA A 35 -16.78 9.91 0.74
CA ALA A 35 -16.44 8.71 1.52
C ALA A 35 -16.30 7.43 0.67
N ALA A 36 -16.68 7.45 -0.61
CA ALA A 36 -16.63 6.26 -1.46
C ALA A 36 -15.17 5.78 -1.64
N PRO A 37 -14.94 4.45 -1.60
CA PRO A 37 -13.64 3.89 -1.91
C PRO A 37 -13.34 4.07 -3.40
N THR A 38 -12.26 4.78 -3.70
CA THR A 38 -11.78 5.06 -5.06
C THR A 38 -10.31 4.69 -5.17
N SER A 39 -9.85 4.45 -6.40
CA SER A 39 -8.50 3.98 -6.70
C SER A 39 -7.43 4.93 -6.21
N ASP A 40 -7.65 6.24 -6.33
CA ASP A 40 -6.77 7.29 -5.80
C ASP A 40 -6.65 7.27 -4.27
N LYS A 41 -7.73 6.95 -3.54
CA LYS A 41 -7.74 6.91 -2.06
C LYS A 41 -7.11 5.66 -1.47
N LEU A 42 -7.11 4.56 -2.24
CA LEU A 42 -6.58 3.27 -1.79
C LEU A 42 -5.22 2.92 -2.39
N ALA A 43 -4.82 3.59 -3.48
CA ALA A 43 -3.53 3.37 -4.10
C ALA A 43 -2.37 3.53 -3.12
N ILE A 44 -1.37 2.69 -3.33
CA ILE A 44 -0.11 2.67 -2.62
C ILE A 44 0.97 3.26 -3.54
N SER A 45 2.01 3.86 -3.00
CA SER A 45 3.07 4.48 -3.82
C SER A 45 4.43 4.28 -3.17
N GLN A 46 5.47 4.15 -3.97
CA GLN A 46 6.84 4.12 -3.48
C GLN A 46 7.53 5.49 -3.59
N ASN A 47 7.07 6.38 -4.47
CA ASN A 47 7.56 7.75 -4.54
C ASN A 47 6.44 8.72 -4.96
N ASP A 48 6.74 10.02 -4.97
CA ASP A 48 5.77 11.07 -5.29
C ASP A 48 5.34 11.07 -6.78
N GLY A 49 6.07 10.38 -7.66
CA GLY A 49 5.78 10.25 -9.09
C GLY A 49 4.99 9.00 -9.47
N ASP A 50 4.72 8.07 -8.55
CA ASP A 50 3.99 6.85 -8.86
C ASP A 50 2.49 7.15 -9.08
N SER A 51 1.94 6.67 -10.20
CA SER A 51 0.52 6.88 -10.54
C SER A 51 -0.40 5.94 -9.73
N PRO A 52 -1.54 6.44 -9.22
CA PRO A 52 -2.55 5.62 -8.56
C PRO A 52 -3.14 4.51 -9.44
N GLN A 53 -3.09 4.68 -10.76
CA GLN A 53 -3.69 3.74 -11.73
C GLN A 53 -2.83 2.48 -11.96
N GLY A 54 -1.62 2.43 -11.39
CA GLY A 54 -0.59 1.46 -11.76
C GLY A 54 -0.03 1.79 -13.14
N ASN A 55 1.29 1.71 -13.31
CA ASN A 55 1.87 1.91 -14.63
C ASN A 55 1.45 0.73 -15.52
N ASP A 56 0.97 1.04 -16.73
CA ASP A 56 0.79 0.05 -17.78
C ASP A 56 2.07 -0.78 -17.93
N ALA A 57 1.92 -2.05 -18.33
CA ALA A 57 3.04 -2.95 -18.62
C ALA A 57 4.01 -2.44 -19.71
N SER A 58 3.87 -1.21 -20.20
CA SER A 58 4.83 -0.52 -21.07
C SER A 58 6.11 -0.06 -20.35
N ASP A 59 6.08 0.18 -19.03
CA ASP A 59 7.30 0.40 -18.22
C ASP A 59 8.08 -0.89 -17.95
N SER A 60 7.49 -2.04 -18.29
CA SER A 60 8.12 -3.35 -18.15
C SER A 60 9.38 -3.50 -19.00
N SER A 61 9.62 -2.67 -20.03
CA SER A 61 10.81 -2.87 -20.87
C SER A 61 12.12 -2.52 -20.14
N ALA A 62 12.16 -1.43 -19.36
CA ALA A 62 13.33 -1.03 -18.58
C ALA A 62 13.49 -1.85 -17.30
N ILE A 63 12.37 -2.14 -16.61
CA ILE A 63 12.34 -2.99 -15.41
C ILE A 63 12.68 -4.45 -15.78
N ALA A 64 12.08 -5.00 -16.84
CA ALA A 64 12.46 -6.32 -17.32
C ALA A 64 13.88 -6.34 -17.90
N GLN A 65 14.39 -5.26 -18.51
CA GLN A 65 15.81 -5.21 -18.92
C GLN A 65 16.77 -5.24 -17.73
N ALA A 66 16.49 -4.52 -16.65
CA ALA A 66 17.27 -4.60 -15.42
C ALA A 66 17.17 -5.99 -14.77
N LEU A 67 15.98 -6.61 -14.79
CA LEU A 67 15.75 -7.96 -14.25
C LEU A 67 16.23 -9.10 -15.18
N THR A 68 16.65 -8.82 -16.41
CA THR A 68 17.10 -9.82 -17.41
C THR A 68 18.60 -9.79 -17.69
N THR A 69 19.36 -8.87 -17.08
CA THR A 69 20.82 -8.95 -17.12
C THR A 69 21.31 -10.16 -16.31
N PRO A 70 22.27 -10.97 -16.80
CA PRO A 70 22.75 -12.19 -16.12
C PRO A 70 23.46 -11.94 -14.78
N ASP A 71 23.66 -10.68 -14.41
CA ASP A 71 24.23 -10.32 -13.12
C ASP A 71 23.16 -10.61 -12.05
N CYS A 72 23.52 -11.37 -11.03
CA CYS A 72 22.63 -11.80 -9.95
C CYS A 72 22.19 -10.64 -9.01
N HIS A 73 22.01 -9.44 -9.54
CA HIS A 73 21.66 -8.25 -8.79
C HIS A 73 20.29 -8.42 -8.10
N PRO A 74 20.17 -8.13 -6.80
CA PRO A 74 18.92 -8.38 -6.07
C PRO A 74 17.77 -7.44 -6.47
N HIS A 75 18.08 -6.22 -6.93
CA HIS A 75 17.13 -5.23 -7.47
C HIS A 75 15.95 -4.96 -6.54
N LEU A 76 16.22 -4.86 -5.23
CA LEU A 76 15.16 -4.83 -4.22
C LEU A 76 14.30 -3.56 -4.29
N PHE A 77 14.86 -2.43 -4.73
CA PHE A 77 14.05 -1.21 -4.94
C PHE A 77 13.12 -1.37 -6.13
N VAL A 78 13.64 -1.89 -7.24
CA VAL A 78 12.87 -2.12 -8.47
C VAL A 78 11.74 -3.13 -8.25
N ARG A 79 12.04 -4.23 -7.53
CA ARG A 79 11.04 -5.25 -7.18
C ARG A 79 9.94 -4.70 -6.28
N THR A 80 10.28 -3.78 -5.38
CA THR A 80 9.28 -3.10 -4.54
C THR A 80 8.29 -2.30 -5.41
N HIS A 81 8.82 -1.61 -6.43
CA HIS A 81 8.03 -0.83 -7.38
C HIS A 81 7.06 -1.71 -8.16
N GLU A 82 7.56 -2.85 -8.62
CA GLU A 82 6.77 -3.86 -9.33
C GLU A 82 5.62 -4.41 -8.47
N ILE A 83 5.89 -4.76 -7.21
CA ILE A 83 4.87 -5.27 -6.27
C ILE A 83 3.78 -4.23 -6.06
N ILE A 84 4.14 -2.97 -5.79
CA ILE A 84 3.18 -1.87 -5.59
C ILE A 84 2.35 -1.65 -6.85
N GLY A 85 2.97 -1.60 -8.03
CA GLY A 85 2.27 -1.47 -9.30
C GLY A 85 1.27 -2.59 -9.56
N ARG A 86 1.65 -3.84 -9.26
CA ARG A 86 0.75 -5.00 -9.36
C ARG A 86 -0.44 -4.88 -8.40
N VAL A 87 -0.22 -4.50 -7.14
CA VAL A 87 -1.31 -4.33 -6.16
C VAL A 87 -2.28 -3.23 -6.60
N ASN A 88 -1.77 -2.05 -6.96
CA ASN A 88 -2.60 -0.93 -7.42
C ASN A 88 -3.44 -1.29 -8.64
N ARG A 89 -2.86 -2.02 -9.60
CA ARG A 89 -3.59 -2.48 -10.78
C ARG A 89 -4.80 -3.33 -10.40
N HIS A 90 -4.67 -4.21 -9.42
CA HIS A 90 -5.77 -5.05 -8.94
C HIS A 90 -6.82 -4.24 -8.16
N PHE A 91 -6.40 -3.23 -7.39
CA PHE A 91 -7.31 -2.28 -6.76
C PHE A 91 -8.10 -1.48 -7.81
N ALA A 92 -7.41 -0.86 -8.76
CA ALA A 92 -8.01 -0.06 -9.83
C ALA A 92 -9.06 -0.86 -10.62
N LYS A 93 -8.80 -2.14 -10.89
CA LYS A 93 -9.74 -3.03 -11.61
C LYS A 93 -11.10 -3.15 -10.90
N PHE A 94 -11.11 -3.26 -9.58
CA PHE A 94 -12.32 -3.33 -8.77
C PHE A 94 -12.96 -1.96 -8.57
N LEU A 95 -12.13 -0.98 -8.18
CA LEU A 95 -12.58 0.35 -7.83
C LEU A 95 -13.13 1.10 -9.04
N HIS A 96 -12.68 0.78 -10.25
CA HIS A 96 -13.28 1.29 -11.47
C HIS A 96 -14.78 0.95 -11.59
N HIS A 97 -15.24 -0.19 -11.05
CA HIS A 97 -16.68 -0.48 -11.00
C HIS A 97 -17.44 0.42 -10.04
N VAL A 98 -16.82 0.84 -8.93
CA VAL A 98 -17.42 1.77 -7.97
C VAL A 98 -17.38 3.18 -8.55
N GLU A 99 -16.24 3.62 -9.07
CA GLU A 99 -16.03 4.93 -9.69
C GLU A 99 -17.04 5.19 -10.82
N ASP A 100 -17.19 4.25 -11.76
CA ASP A 100 -18.20 4.34 -12.84
C ASP A 100 -19.63 4.45 -12.30
N LEU A 101 -19.93 3.83 -11.16
CA LEU A 101 -21.27 3.83 -10.57
C LEU A 101 -21.58 5.14 -9.84
N ILE A 102 -20.63 5.68 -9.07
CA ILE A 102 -20.85 6.85 -8.23
C ILE A 102 -20.95 8.17 -9.02
N GLU A 103 -20.55 8.17 -10.30
CA GLU A 103 -20.82 9.24 -11.26
C GLU A 103 -22.32 9.50 -11.42
N ASP A 104 -23.13 8.45 -11.39
CA ASP A 104 -24.59 8.52 -11.48
C ASP A 104 -25.23 8.94 -10.13
N ASN A 105 -26.53 9.22 -10.16
CA ASN A 105 -27.30 9.55 -8.95
C ASN A 105 -27.79 8.27 -8.26
N PRO A 106 -27.63 8.14 -6.93
CA PRO A 106 -28.11 6.97 -6.21
C PRO A 106 -29.62 7.00 -5.97
N LEU A 107 -30.20 5.82 -5.85
CA LEU A 107 -31.43 5.60 -5.09
C LEU A 107 -31.14 5.90 -3.61
N THR A 108 -32.00 6.71 -2.98
CA THR A 108 -31.85 7.11 -1.57
C THR A 108 -32.91 6.43 -0.71
N ASN A 109 -32.47 5.80 0.38
CA ASN A 109 -33.32 5.24 1.41
C ASN A 109 -32.76 5.53 2.81
N GLY A 110 -33.21 6.62 3.44
CA GLY A 110 -32.67 7.08 4.71
C GLY A 110 -31.17 7.39 4.63
N GLU A 111 -30.38 6.78 5.50
CA GLU A 111 -28.91 6.86 5.55
C GLU A 111 -28.22 5.85 4.61
N THR A 112 -28.98 5.18 3.73
CA THR A 112 -28.46 4.27 2.70
C THR A 112 -28.59 4.89 1.31
N LYS A 113 -27.53 4.77 0.53
CA LYS A 113 -27.47 5.14 -0.89
C LYS A 113 -27.13 3.90 -1.71
N THR A 114 -27.82 3.73 -2.83
CA THR A 114 -27.62 2.60 -3.73
C THR A 114 -27.46 3.09 -5.17
N TRP A 115 -26.35 2.74 -5.81
CA TRP A 115 -26.10 2.97 -7.23
C TRP A 115 -26.24 1.65 -7.97
N GLU A 116 -27.01 1.65 -9.05
CA GLU A 116 -27.26 0.47 -9.87
C GLU A 116 -27.10 0.84 -11.35
N ASN A 117 -26.33 0.03 -12.09
CA ASN A 117 -26.15 0.23 -13.53
C ASN A 117 -25.78 -1.08 -14.23
N VAL A 118 -26.37 -1.29 -15.41
CA VAL A 118 -26.06 -2.40 -16.31
C VAL A 118 -25.18 -1.89 -17.45
N ARG A 119 -23.90 -2.28 -17.47
CA ARG A 119 -22.95 -1.89 -18.53
C ARG A 119 -21.98 -3.02 -18.86
N GLY A 120 -21.77 -3.28 -20.14
CA GLY A 120 -20.84 -4.33 -20.60
C GLY A 120 -21.28 -5.75 -20.23
N GLY A 121 -22.59 -6.02 -20.17
CA GLY A 121 -23.13 -7.34 -19.82
C GLY A 121 -23.06 -7.70 -18.33
N ILE A 122 -22.69 -6.74 -17.48
CA ILE A 122 -22.62 -6.89 -16.02
C ILE A 122 -23.62 -5.92 -15.41
N ASP A 123 -24.47 -6.45 -14.54
CA ASP A 123 -25.33 -5.69 -13.64
C ASP A 123 -24.56 -5.43 -12.34
N ARG A 124 -24.47 -4.15 -11.96
CA ARG A 124 -23.68 -3.70 -10.81
C ARG A 124 -24.59 -3.02 -9.83
N LYS A 125 -24.39 -3.31 -8.54
CA LYS A 125 -25.07 -2.67 -7.43
C LYS A 125 -24.05 -2.31 -6.37
N PHE A 126 -23.90 -1.03 -6.10
CA PHE A 126 -23.08 -0.52 -5.02
C PHE A 126 -23.96 0.11 -3.95
N THR A 127 -23.84 -0.36 -2.71
CA THR A 127 -24.64 0.12 -1.57
C THR A 127 -23.70 0.70 -0.53
N MET A 128 -24.03 1.90 -0.02
CA MET A 128 -23.35 2.52 1.12
C MET A 128 -24.36 2.88 2.19
N THR A 129 -24.05 2.58 3.45
CA THR A 129 -24.86 2.95 4.62
C THR A 129 -24.04 3.76 5.59
N ARG A 130 -24.58 4.90 6.02
CA ARG A 130 -23.94 5.81 6.95
C ARG A 130 -24.43 5.56 8.38
N THR A 131 -23.48 5.57 9.32
CA THR A 131 -23.71 5.48 10.76
C THR A 131 -22.97 6.61 11.48
N LEU A 132 -23.69 7.42 12.26
CA LEU A 132 -23.06 8.39 13.17
C LEU A 132 -22.70 7.69 14.48
N ASN A 133 -21.42 7.74 14.85
CA ASN A 133 -20.89 7.11 16.05
C ASN A 133 -21.02 8.01 17.27
N ALA A 134 -20.96 7.40 18.46
CA ALA A 134 -21.10 8.11 19.73
C ALA A 134 -19.96 9.12 20.01
N ASP A 135 -18.79 8.91 19.42
CA ASP A 135 -17.63 9.79 19.51
C ASP A 135 -17.66 10.95 18.49
N GLY A 136 -18.72 11.04 17.67
CA GLY A 136 -18.89 12.05 16.62
C GLY A 136 -18.26 11.69 15.28
N SER A 137 -17.56 10.55 15.18
CA SER A 137 -17.09 10.03 13.89
C SER A 137 -18.25 9.47 13.06
N VAL A 138 -18.04 9.30 11.75
CA VAL A 138 -19.03 8.77 10.83
C VAL A 138 -18.46 7.54 10.13
N THR A 139 -19.15 6.41 10.23
CA THR A 139 -18.79 5.18 9.51
C THR A 139 -19.69 4.98 8.30
N PHE A 140 -19.07 4.67 7.16
CA PHE A 140 -19.72 4.26 5.93
C PHE A 140 -19.41 2.80 5.67
N ASP A 141 -20.40 1.93 5.85
CA ASP A 141 -20.33 0.53 5.45
C ASP A 141 -20.73 0.41 3.99
N PHE A 142 -19.98 -0.35 3.20
CA PHE A 142 -20.25 -0.47 1.78
C PHE A 142 -20.09 -1.90 1.25
N GLU A 143 -20.82 -2.18 0.18
CA GLU A 143 -20.73 -3.43 -0.57
C GLU A 143 -20.95 -3.18 -2.05
N LEU A 144 -20.19 -3.89 -2.88
CA LEU A 144 -20.36 -3.98 -4.32
C LEU A 144 -20.78 -5.41 -4.66
N ASP A 145 -21.97 -5.53 -5.21
CA ASP A 145 -22.52 -6.76 -5.75
C ASP A 145 -22.55 -6.70 -7.27
N LEU A 146 -22.14 -7.78 -7.92
CA LEU A 146 -22.15 -7.93 -9.37
C LEU A 146 -22.98 -9.13 -9.79
N ALA A 147 -23.64 -9.04 -10.92
CA ALA A 147 -24.30 -10.16 -11.57
C ALA A 147 -24.02 -10.16 -13.08
N SER A 148 -23.92 -11.36 -13.66
CA SER A 148 -23.91 -11.52 -15.11
C SER A 148 -25.33 -11.30 -15.59
N VAL A 149 -25.54 -10.44 -16.58
CA VAL A 149 -26.88 -10.20 -17.12
C VAL A 149 -27.38 -11.51 -17.75
N PRO A 150 -28.45 -12.14 -17.21
CA PRO A 150 -28.90 -13.42 -17.70
C PRO A 150 -29.65 -13.26 -19.04
N ALA A 151 -29.61 -14.30 -19.88
CA ALA A 151 -30.43 -14.35 -21.09
C ALA A 151 -31.94 -14.41 -20.80
N SER A 152 -32.32 -14.90 -19.62
CA SER A 152 -33.68 -14.87 -19.07
C SER A 152 -33.66 -14.99 -17.54
N GLY A 153 -34.62 -14.36 -16.86
CA GLY A 153 -34.73 -14.36 -15.39
C GLY A 153 -34.14 -13.12 -14.71
N SER A 154 -34.10 -13.14 -13.37
CA SER A 154 -33.52 -12.06 -12.57
C SER A 154 -32.02 -12.29 -12.35
N PRO A 155 -31.20 -11.23 -12.33
CA PRO A 155 -29.78 -11.32 -12.05
C PRO A 155 -29.53 -11.90 -10.66
N SER A 156 -28.58 -12.84 -10.56
CA SER A 156 -28.10 -13.38 -9.28
C SER A 156 -26.88 -12.58 -8.84
N PHE A 157 -27.08 -11.65 -7.92
CA PHE A 157 -26.02 -10.82 -7.37
C PHE A 157 -25.08 -11.63 -6.48
N VAL A 158 -23.78 -11.42 -6.71
CA VAL A 158 -22.68 -11.96 -5.92
C VAL A 158 -21.91 -10.78 -5.35
N LYS A 159 -21.68 -10.81 -4.03
CA LYS A 159 -20.83 -9.84 -3.35
C LYS A 159 -19.38 -10.04 -3.74
N VAL A 160 -18.76 -9.01 -4.31
CA VAL A 160 -17.38 -9.09 -4.81
C VAL A 160 -16.43 -8.13 -4.09
N MET A 161 -16.96 -7.10 -3.42
CA MET A 161 -16.18 -6.18 -2.61
C MET A 161 -17.03 -5.65 -1.45
N TRP A 162 -16.42 -5.47 -0.29
CA TRP A 162 -17.08 -4.91 0.89
C TRP A 162 -16.08 -4.28 1.84
N GLY A 163 -16.57 -3.43 2.73
CA GLY A 163 -15.71 -2.76 3.69
C GLY A 163 -16.42 -1.72 4.52
N SER A 164 -15.62 -0.97 5.27
CA SER A 164 -16.08 0.19 6.02
C SER A 164 -15.01 1.29 6.01
N ILE A 165 -15.46 2.54 5.99
CA ILE A 165 -14.62 3.73 6.13
C ILE A 165 -15.18 4.56 7.28
N THR A 166 -14.35 4.84 8.27
CA THR A 166 -14.66 5.73 9.39
C THR A 166 -13.93 7.05 9.18
N HIS A 167 -14.73 8.11 9.08
CA HIS A 167 -14.29 9.49 8.95
C HIS A 167 -14.32 10.17 10.32
N VAL A 168 -13.20 10.79 10.69
CA VAL A 168 -13.04 11.61 11.89
C VAL A 168 -12.59 13.01 11.47
N GLY A 169 -13.32 14.03 11.92
CA GLY A 169 -13.03 15.43 11.58
C GLY A 169 -14.24 16.14 10.97
N PRO A 170 -14.06 17.39 10.52
CA PRO A 170 -15.10 18.11 9.77
C PRO A 170 -15.40 17.40 8.44
N ALA A 171 -16.68 17.44 8.03
CA ALA A 171 -17.13 16.82 6.78
C ALA A 171 -16.26 17.28 5.59
N ALA A 172 -15.89 16.33 4.73
CA ALA A 172 -15.10 16.59 3.54
C ALA A 172 -15.88 17.50 2.57
N GLU A 173 -15.47 18.75 2.43
CA GLU A 173 -15.81 19.50 1.21
C GLU A 173 -14.96 18.94 0.05
N ASP A 174 -15.47 19.05 -1.19
CA ASP A 174 -14.95 18.50 -2.47
C ASP A 174 -13.49 18.78 -2.84
N LYS A 175 -12.74 19.40 -1.95
CA LYS A 175 -11.31 19.54 -2.06
C LYS A 175 -10.74 18.96 -0.78
N ASP A 176 -10.09 17.81 -0.92
CA ASP A 176 -9.15 17.20 0.02
C ASP A 176 -7.93 18.11 0.32
N ALA A 177 -8.14 19.42 0.43
CA ALA A 177 -7.16 20.48 0.71
C ALA A 177 -7.81 21.70 1.42
N GLY A 178 -9.04 21.58 1.94
CA GLY A 178 -9.87 22.76 2.30
C GLY A 178 -10.17 23.01 3.77
N ALA A 179 -10.05 22.04 4.68
CA ALA A 179 -10.27 22.29 6.10
C ALA A 179 -8.92 22.61 6.76
N GLY A 180 -8.78 23.78 7.39
CA GLY A 180 -7.60 24.10 8.22
C GLY A 180 -7.52 23.27 9.51
N GLN A 181 -7.95 22.01 9.46
CA GLN A 181 -8.08 21.08 10.57
C GLN A 181 -7.73 19.67 10.11
N LEU A 182 -7.17 18.88 11.03
CA LEU A 182 -6.82 17.49 10.79
C LEU A 182 -8.07 16.65 10.53
N VAL A 183 -8.01 15.82 9.49
CA VAL A 183 -9.05 14.85 9.10
C VAL A 183 -8.43 13.47 9.02
N GLU A 184 -9.12 12.45 9.49
CA GLU A 184 -8.68 11.04 9.44
C GLU A 184 -9.75 10.20 8.74
N ASN A 185 -9.33 9.38 7.77
CA ASN A 185 -10.17 8.37 7.15
C ASN A 185 -9.50 7.01 7.29
N LYS A 186 -10.04 6.17 8.18
CA LYS A 186 -9.53 4.81 8.40
C LYS A 186 -10.57 3.78 8.04
N GLY A 187 -10.13 2.62 7.57
CA GLY A 187 -11.07 1.63 7.10
C GLY A 187 -10.46 0.29 6.79
N THR A 188 -11.33 -0.61 6.37
CA THR A 188 -10.93 -1.87 5.75
C THR A 188 -11.76 -2.08 4.50
N VAL A 189 -11.12 -2.60 3.46
CA VAL A 189 -11.79 -3.01 2.24
C VAL A 189 -11.29 -4.38 1.84
N THR A 190 -12.20 -5.26 1.45
CA THR A 190 -11.89 -6.58 0.91
C THR A 190 -12.37 -6.68 -0.53
N PHE A 191 -11.50 -7.18 -1.39
CA PHE A 191 -11.74 -7.49 -2.79
C PHE A 191 -11.69 -9.00 -2.97
N ASP A 192 -12.77 -9.59 -3.49
CA ASP A 192 -12.86 -11.04 -3.74
C ASP A 192 -12.82 -11.36 -5.23
N PHE A 193 -11.62 -11.72 -5.69
CA PHE A 193 -11.36 -12.07 -7.08
C PHE A 193 -11.97 -13.44 -7.46
N THR A 194 -12.17 -14.32 -6.48
CA THR A 194 -12.87 -15.59 -6.72
C THR A 194 -14.35 -15.35 -7.00
N ALA A 195 -14.99 -14.50 -6.20
CA ALA A 195 -16.37 -14.08 -6.39
C ALA A 195 -16.53 -13.30 -7.70
N LEU A 196 -15.60 -12.37 -8.01
CA LEU A 196 -15.60 -11.66 -9.29
C LEU A 196 -15.52 -12.61 -10.48
N ALA A 197 -14.64 -13.62 -10.41
CA ALA A 197 -14.49 -14.60 -11.47
C ALA A 197 -15.71 -15.51 -11.67
N SER A 198 -16.56 -15.67 -10.65
CA SER A 198 -17.83 -16.39 -10.78
C SER A 198 -18.86 -15.64 -11.64
N VAL A 199 -18.75 -14.31 -11.70
CA VAL A 199 -19.66 -13.43 -12.44
C VAL A 199 -19.06 -13.02 -13.79
N LYS A 200 -17.77 -12.71 -13.82
CA LYS A 200 -17.01 -12.28 -14.99
C LYS A 200 -15.98 -13.35 -15.34
N THR A 201 -16.34 -14.27 -16.23
CA THR A 201 -15.50 -15.42 -16.59
C THR A 201 -14.16 -15.08 -17.24
N SER A 202 -13.98 -13.84 -17.74
CA SER A 202 -12.70 -13.33 -18.23
C SER A 202 -11.74 -12.92 -17.11
N GLU A 203 -12.20 -12.83 -15.86
CA GLU A 203 -11.34 -12.60 -14.71
C GLU A 203 -10.46 -13.83 -14.47
N ARG A 204 -9.14 -13.60 -14.38
CA ARG A 204 -8.15 -14.65 -14.18
C ARG A 204 -7.57 -14.64 -12.77
N ALA A 205 -7.58 -13.50 -12.09
CA ALA A 205 -7.15 -13.44 -10.70
C ALA A 205 -8.09 -14.24 -9.79
N ARG A 206 -7.58 -14.80 -8.70
CA ARG A 206 -8.32 -15.60 -7.71
C ARG A 206 -7.90 -15.22 -6.30
N GLY A 207 -8.70 -15.63 -5.31
CA GLY A 207 -8.47 -15.32 -3.90
C GLY A 207 -8.99 -13.95 -3.50
N GLN A 208 -8.45 -13.43 -2.40
CA GLN A 208 -8.87 -12.17 -1.82
C GLN A 208 -7.67 -11.25 -1.55
N ILE A 209 -7.91 -9.95 -1.67
CA ILE A 209 -7.02 -8.91 -1.16
C ILE A 209 -7.82 -8.08 -0.16
N THR A 210 -7.32 -7.93 1.06
CA THR A 210 -7.89 -7.02 2.05
C THR A 210 -6.90 -5.91 2.33
N ASP A 211 -7.32 -4.65 2.19
CA ASP A 211 -6.54 -3.47 2.60
C ASP A 211 -7.16 -2.86 3.85
N THR A 212 -6.40 -2.82 4.94
CA THR A 212 -6.72 -2.05 6.15
C THR A 212 -5.87 -0.81 6.16
N PHE A 213 -6.49 0.36 6.23
CA PHE A 213 -5.79 1.62 6.04
C PHE A 213 -6.19 2.73 7.00
N ASP A 214 -5.30 3.71 7.07
CA ASP A 214 -5.48 4.96 7.78
C ASP A 214 -4.87 6.12 6.95
N ASN A 215 -5.73 7.05 6.54
CA ASN A 215 -5.38 8.26 5.80
C ASN A 215 -5.53 9.47 6.74
N VAL A 216 -4.42 9.98 7.24
CA VAL A 216 -4.39 11.20 8.06
C VAL A 216 -4.04 12.37 7.17
N HIS A 217 -5.02 13.25 6.97
CA HIS A 217 -4.85 14.51 6.27
C HIS A 217 -4.53 15.62 7.26
N ASP A 218 -3.31 16.13 7.17
CA ASP A 218 -2.84 17.32 7.85
C ASP A 218 -2.78 18.48 6.83
N PRO A 219 -3.38 19.65 7.12
CA PRO A 219 -3.44 20.77 6.18
C PRO A 219 -2.06 21.35 5.82
N ASP A 220 -1.07 21.21 6.69
CA ASP A 220 0.28 21.74 6.50
C ASP A 220 1.22 20.68 5.91
N LYS A 221 0.96 19.39 6.17
CA LYS A 221 1.86 18.28 5.80
C LYS A 221 1.35 17.39 4.67
N GLY A 222 0.07 17.48 4.30
CA GLY A 222 -0.57 16.62 3.30
C GLY A 222 -1.17 15.34 3.90
N VAL A 223 -1.39 14.32 3.06
CA VAL A 223 -2.03 13.05 3.44
C VAL A 223 -0.99 11.97 3.74
N LYS A 224 -0.77 11.67 5.03
CA LYS A 224 -0.05 10.46 5.48
C LYS A 224 -0.97 9.26 5.31
N ARG A 225 -0.49 8.20 4.66
CA ARG A 225 -1.24 6.96 4.49
C ARG A 225 -0.47 5.78 5.05
N THR A 226 -1.15 5.02 5.90
CA THR A 226 -0.71 3.72 6.38
C THR A 226 -1.65 2.66 5.83
N ALA A 227 -1.11 1.55 5.32
CA ALA A 227 -1.88 0.45 4.75
C ALA A 227 -1.29 -0.90 5.19
N THR A 228 -2.17 -1.87 5.43
CA THR A 228 -1.82 -3.28 5.61
C THR A 228 -2.65 -4.10 4.65
N VAL A 229 -1.99 -4.62 3.63
CA VAL A 229 -2.60 -5.44 2.59
C VAL A 229 -2.38 -6.91 2.91
N VAL A 230 -3.45 -7.66 3.06
CA VAL A 230 -3.45 -9.10 3.30
C VAL A 230 -3.92 -9.83 2.04
N LEU A 231 -3.08 -10.74 1.55
CA LEU A 231 -3.43 -11.67 0.48
C LEU A 231 -3.93 -12.97 1.09
N THR A 232 -5.08 -13.47 0.63
CA THR A 232 -5.63 -14.76 1.05
C THR A 232 -5.92 -15.62 -0.17
N ASN A 233 -5.16 -16.71 -0.31
CA ASN A 233 -5.18 -17.60 -1.47
C ASN A 233 -5.15 -16.83 -2.81
N PHE A 234 -4.39 -15.73 -2.86
CA PHE A 234 -4.40 -14.83 -3.98
C PHE A 234 -3.53 -15.36 -5.12
N THR A 235 -4.06 -15.38 -6.34
CA THR A 235 -3.30 -15.66 -7.55
C THR A 235 -3.55 -14.51 -8.52
N PRO A 236 -2.53 -13.79 -8.96
CA PRO A 236 -2.70 -12.71 -9.92
C PRO A 236 -3.06 -13.27 -11.31
N GLU A 237 -3.52 -12.41 -12.20
CA GLU A 237 -4.06 -12.83 -13.50
C GLU A 237 -3.03 -13.41 -14.48
N GLU A 238 -1.77 -13.00 -14.38
CA GLU A 238 -0.61 -13.59 -15.06
C GLU A 238 -0.30 -15.01 -14.57
N GLY A 239 -0.93 -15.43 -13.46
CA GLY A 239 -0.64 -16.66 -12.74
C GLY A 239 0.50 -16.49 -11.76
N ASP A 240 0.70 -17.50 -10.93
CA ASP A 240 1.81 -17.55 -9.99
C ASP A 240 2.52 -18.89 -10.12
N GLY A 241 3.82 -18.83 -10.45
CA GLY A 241 4.65 -20.04 -10.49
C GLY A 241 4.76 -20.73 -9.13
N HIS A 242 4.45 -20.03 -8.04
CA HIS A 242 4.48 -20.55 -6.67
C HIS A 242 3.10 -21.03 -6.17
N GLY A 243 2.04 -20.83 -6.95
CA GLY A 243 0.66 -21.10 -6.54
C GLY A 243 0.03 -19.94 -5.76
N PRO A 244 -1.18 -20.13 -5.20
CA PRO A 244 -1.88 -19.08 -4.47
C PRO A 244 -1.10 -18.60 -3.24
N ARG A 245 -0.97 -17.28 -3.10
CA ARG A 245 -0.24 -16.64 -2.00
C ARG A 245 -1.12 -16.34 -0.81
N ASN A 246 -0.56 -16.57 0.38
CA ASN A 246 -1.02 -16.00 1.64
C ASN A 246 0.12 -15.13 2.16
N GLY A 247 -0.11 -13.83 2.33
CA GLY A 247 0.96 -12.89 2.63
C GLY A 247 0.43 -11.58 3.20
N THR A 248 1.31 -10.79 3.81
CA THR A 248 0.98 -9.48 4.37
C THR A 248 2.01 -8.45 3.93
N PHE A 249 1.53 -7.31 3.44
CA PHE A 249 2.30 -6.14 3.05
C PHE A 249 1.91 -5.00 3.98
N SER A 250 2.85 -4.48 4.74
CA SER A 250 2.66 -3.28 5.54
C SER A 250 3.35 -2.12 4.86
N TRP A 251 2.64 -1.04 4.63
CA TRP A 251 3.11 0.13 3.90
C TRP A 251 2.75 1.42 4.63
N GLU A 252 3.64 2.39 4.55
CA GLU A 252 3.40 3.74 5.07
C GLU A 252 4.10 4.75 4.16
N ARG A 253 3.44 5.88 3.90
CA ARG A 253 4.03 7.03 3.23
C ARG A 253 3.59 8.32 3.88
N GLU A 254 4.56 9.19 4.01
CA GLU A 254 4.37 10.59 4.31
C GLU A 254 4.74 11.44 3.09
N PRO A 255 3.80 12.24 2.57
CA PRO A 255 4.00 12.98 1.34
C PRO A 255 5.11 14.01 1.54
N SER A 256 6.00 14.12 0.55
CA SER A 256 7.20 14.96 0.61
C SER A 256 8.21 14.63 1.72
N VAL A 257 8.02 13.56 2.51
CA VAL A 257 8.93 13.15 3.59
C VAL A 257 9.60 11.82 3.26
N GLY A 258 8.82 10.75 3.05
CA GLY A 258 9.37 9.42 2.91
C GLY A 258 8.33 8.31 2.93
N GLY A 259 8.80 7.07 3.00
CA GLY A 259 7.93 5.91 3.12
C GLY A 259 8.68 4.62 3.39
N LYS A 260 7.91 3.60 3.77
CA LYS A 260 8.41 2.27 4.11
C LYS A 260 7.42 1.18 3.66
N LEU A 261 7.96 0.05 3.26
CA LEU A 261 7.24 -1.17 2.93
C LEU A 261 7.91 -2.35 3.62
N LYS A 262 7.14 -3.22 4.25
CA LYS A 262 7.56 -4.55 4.66
C LYS A 262 6.67 -5.58 3.98
N PHE A 263 7.25 -6.64 3.44
CA PHE A 263 6.48 -7.76 2.92
C PHE A 263 7.12 -9.10 3.26
N ASP A 264 6.26 -10.08 3.52
CA ASP A 264 6.60 -11.48 3.71
C ASP A 264 5.95 -12.29 2.59
N ASP A 265 6.76 -13.05 1.87
CA ASP A 265 6.37 -13.71 0.62
C ASP A 265 7.18 -14.98 0.37
N THR A 266 6.69 -15.86 -0.52
CA THR A 266 7.40 -17.07 -0.93
C THR A 266 7.93 -16.88 -2.35
N VAL A 267 9.25 -17.01 -2.53
CA VAL A 267 9.93 -16.77 -3.81
C VAL A 267 10.84 -17.93 -4.20
N THR A 268 11.04 -18.16 -5.49
CA THR A 268 12.16 -18.99 -5.96
C THR A 268 13.31 -18.09 -6.39
N LEU A 269 14.45 -18.24 -5.71
CA LEU A 269 15.66 -17.49 -6.01
C LEU A 269 16.50 -18.24 -7.05
N PHE A 270 16.36 -17.86 -8.32
CA PHE A 270 17.05 -18.49 -9.45
C PHE A 270 18.53 -18.11 -9.58
N CYS A 271 18.95 -17.05 -8.90
CA CYS A 271 20.37 -16.64 -8.84
C CYS A 271 21.19 -17.47 -7.85
N LEU A 272 20.53 -18.34 -7.08
CA LEU A 272 21.17 -19.26 -6.14
C LEU A 272 21.39 -20.64 -6.79
N PRO A 273 22.31 -21.47 -6.26
CA PRO A 273 22.41 -22.88 -6.63
C PRO A 273 21.18 -23.64 -6.09
N ASN A 274 20.02 -23.36 -6.69
CA ASN A 274 18.72 -23.95 -6.40
C ASN A 274 18.23 -24.71 -7.65
N PRO A 275 18.91 -25.79 -8.05
CA PRO A 275 18.62 -26.51 -9.28
C PRO A 275 17.22 -27.15 -9.28
N ALA A 276 16.65 -27.39 -8.10
CA ALA A 276 15.31 -27.92 -7.92
C ALA A 276 14.21 -26.83 -7.95
N GLY A 277 14.59 -25.54 -8.03
CA GLY A 277 13.63 -24.43 -8.04
C GLY A 277 12.80 -24.35 -6.76
N LEU A 278 13.36 -24.79 -5.62
CA LEU A 278 12.69 -24.79 -4.34
C LEU A 278 12.27 -23.37 -3.95
N GLN A 279 11.15 -23.30 -3.25
CA GLN A 279 10.62 -22.06 -2.70
C GLN A 279 11.39 -21.68 -1.44
N SER A 280 11.58 -20.39 -1.22
CA SER A 280 12.19 -19.81 -0.04
C SER A 280 11.27 -18.76 0.56
N ASP A 281 11.22 -18.71 1.88
CA ASP A 281 10.44 -17.70 2.60
C ASP A 281 11.27 -16.42 2.67
N LEU A 282 10.78 -15.37 2.02
CA LEU A 282 11.41 -14.07 1.87
C LEU A 282 10.70 -13.04 2.77
N THR A 283 11.47 -12.34 3.60
CA THR A 283 11.06 -11.07 4.19
C THR A 283 11.86 -9.96 3.54
N ALA A 284 11.20 -8.89 3.09
CA ALA A 284 11.86 -7.69 2.59
C ALA A 284 11.32 -6.43 3.27
N VAL A 285 12.22 -5.47 3.47
CA VAL A 285 11.95 -4.14 4.02
C VAL A 285 12.55 -3.12 3.09
N SER A 286 11.74 -2.22 2.56
CA SER A 286 12.16 -1.06 1.77
C SER A 286 11.84 0.21 2.53
N ARG A 287 12.78 1.15 2.58
CA ARG A 287 12.64 2.44 3.26
C ARG A 287 13.26 3.52 2.41
N TRP A 288 12.63 4.67 2.35
CA TRP A 288 13.16 5.83 1.65
C TRP A 288 12.72 7.13 2.31
N TYR A 289 13.49 8.18 2.08
CA TYR A 289 13.15 9.53 2.51
C TYR A 289 13.68 10.58 1.52
N LYS A 290 13.10 11.77 1.57
CA LYS A 290 13.53 12.94 0.83
C LYS A 290 14.58 13.68 1.65
N ALA A 291 15.83 13.67 1.18
CA ALA A 291 16.94 14.38 1.79
C ALA A 291 16.86 15.90 1.50
N ASP A 292 17.62 16.70 2.27
CA ASP A 292 17.62 18.18 2.22
C ASP A 292 17.96 18.79 0.85
N GLY A 293 18.48 18.00 -0.10
CA GLY A 293 18.71 18.39 -1.49
C GLY A 293 17.55 18.08 -2.44
N GLY A 294 16.41 17.61 -1.94
CA GLY A 294 15.26 17.14 -2.72
C GLY A 294 15.47 15.78 -3.39
N GLN A 295 16.58 15.10 -3.12
CA GLN A 295 16.87 13.75 -3.61
C GLN A 295 16.20 12.70 -2.71
N VAL A 296 15.77 11.58 -3.29
CA VAL A 296 15.37 10.39 -2.56
C VAL A 296 16.60 9.59 -2.21
N HIS A 297 16.74 9.26 -0.94
CA HIS A 297 17.68 8.27 -0.44
C HIS A 297 16.89 7.07 0.04
N GLY A 298 17.26 5.88 -0.41
CA GLY A 298 16.54 4.65 -0.08
C GLY A 298 17.48 3.50 0.27
N ARG A 299 16.99 2.61 1.15
CA ARG A 299 17.58 1.30 1.43
C ARG A 299 16.50 0.22 1.48
N SER A 300 16.77 -0.88 0.79
CA SER A 300 15.98 -2.11 0.84
C SER A 300 16.86 -3.24 1.33
N ASP A 301 16.37 -3.98 2.32
CA ASP A 301 17.00 -5.16 2.89
C ASP A 301 16.06 -6.34 2.68
N ALA A 302 16.60 -7.50 2.33
CA ALA A 302 15.84 -8.71 2.14
C ALA A 302 16.55 -9.93 2.74
N ARG A 303 15.78 -10.87 3.26
CA ARG A 303 16.25 -12.13 3.80
C ARG A 303 15.38 -13.25 3.27
N ALA A 304 16.00 -14.29 2.71
CA ALA A 304 15.30 -15.52 2.37
C ALA A 304 15.87 -16.71 3.13
N THR A 305 15.00 -17.56 3.66
CA THR A 305 15.36 -18.78 4.39
C THR A 305 14.81 -20.03 3.70
N GLY A 306 15.36 -21.20 4.04
CA GLY A 306 14.93 -22.47 3.45
C GLY A 306 15.57 -22.78 2.09
N ILE A 307 16.72 -22.17 1.81
CA ILE A 307 17.52 -22.49 0.62
C ILE A 307 18.35 -23.71 0.94
N GLU A 308 18.06 -24.81 0.25
CA GLU A 308 18.89 -26.02 0.30
C GLU A 308 20.03 -25.89 -0.70
N LEU A 309 21.26 -25.94 -0.20
CA LEU A 309 22.46 -25.96 -1.03
C LEU A 309 22.74 -27.37 -1.57
N PRO A 310 23.51 -27.49 -2.67
CA PRO A 310 23.89 -28.79 -3.25
C PRO A 310 24.60 -29.76 -2.28
N ASP A 311 25.17 -29.26 -1.19
CA ASP A 311 25.85 -30.03 -0.14
C ASP A 311 24.94 -30.38 1.06
N GLY A 312 23.66 -30.01 1.01
CA GLY A 312 22.67 -30.25 2.07
C GLY A 312 22.72 -29.23 3.22
N GLY A 313 23.49 -28.14 3.08
CA GLY A 313 23.43 -26.99 3.97
C GLY A 313 22.10 -26.23 3.81
N VAL A 314 21.62 -25.63 4.90
CA VAL A 314 20.53 -24.64 4.85
C VAL A 314 21.17 -23.28 5.11
N ASP A 315 21.16 -22.45 4.08
CA ASP A 315 21.71 -21.11 4.15
C ASP A 315 20.60 -20.06 4.18
N THR A 316 20.91 -18.93 4.81
CA THR A 316 20.11 -17.72 4.75
C THR A 316 20.67 -16.82 3.67
N TRP A 317 19.85 -16.50 2.67
CA TRP A 317 20.22 -15.48 1.70
C TRP A 317 19.91 -14.11 2.27
N MET A 318 20.87 -13.20 2.12
CA MET A 318 20.74 -11.81 2.51
C MET A 318 20.98 -10.93 1.30
N GLY A 319 20.12 -9.93 1.10
CA GLY A 319 20.25 -8.93 0.06
C GLY A 319 20.09 -7.54 0.63
N VAL A 320 20.87 -6.58 0.13
CA VAL A 320 20.68 -5.17 0.39
C VAL A 320 20.87 -4.38 -0.89
N THR A 321 20.07 -3.34 -1.06
CA THR A 321 20.22 -2.39 -2.16
C THR A 321 19.95 -0.98 -1.67
N CYS A 322 20.82 -0.04 -2.04
CA CYS A 322 20.71 1.36 -1.68
C CYS A 322 20.60 2.20 -2.94
N ALA A 323 19.63 3.10 -2.95
CA ALA A 323 19.28 3.92 -4.10
C ALA A 323 19.37 5.41 -3.74
N LYS A 324 19.87 6.22 -4.67
CA LYS A 324 19.89 7.68 -4.57
C LYS A 324 19.42 8.26 -5.91
N GLY A 325 18.49 9.21 -5.88
CA GLY A 325 17.93 9.76 -7.12
C GLY A 325 16.90 10.86 -6.92
N GLN A 326 16.16 11.22 -7.96
CA GLN A 326 15.07 12.20 -7.89
C GLN A 326 13.79 11.58 -7.30
N THR A 327 12.92 12.38 -6.70
CA THR A 327 11.61 11.94 -6.16
C THR A 327 10.57 11.58 -7.21
N THR A 328 10.80 11.99 -8.46
CA THR A 328 9.84 11.87 -9.57
C THR A 328 10.15 10.71 -10.51
N SER A 329 11.15 9.89 -10.20
CA SER A 329 11.55 8.74 -11.00
C SER A 329 12.15 7.66 -10.09
N MET A 330 12.16 6.41 -10.55
CA MET A 330 12.84 5.33 -9.84
C MET A 330 14.31 5.69 -9.60
N PRO A 331 14.78 5.76 -8.34
CA PRO A 331 16.16 6.14 -8.04
C PRO A 331 17.12 5.03 -8.49
N ALA A 332 18.31 5.42 -8.98
CA ALA A 332 19.32 4.46 -9.40
C ALA A 332 19.92 3.76 -8.18
N GLU A 333 20.07 2.44 -8.27
CA GLU A 333 20.69 1.61 -7.24
C GLU A 333 22.22 1.79 -7.32
N GLY A 334 22.79 2.52 -6.35
CA GLY A 334 24.22 2.89 -6.31
C GLY A 334 25.07 1.91 -5.52
N PHE A 335 24.45 1.10 -4.67
CA PHE A 335 25.11 0.03 -3.93
C PHE A 335 24.18 -1.15 -3.80
N TRP A 336 24.75 -2.35 -3.87
CA TRP A 336 24.06 -3.56 -3.52
C TRP A 336 25.05 -4.58 -2.99
N LEU A 337 24.53 -5.48 -2.18
CA LEU A 337 25.23 -6.65 -1.70
C LEU A 337 24.25 -7.81 -1.63
N MET A 338 24.76 -9.00 -1.91
CA MET A 338 24.08 -10.26 -1.68
C MET A 338 25.07 -11.28 -1.11
N LYS A 339 24.59 -12.15 -0.24
CA LYS A 339 25.38 -13.21 0.36
C LYS A 339 24.51 -14.37 0.80
N LEU A 340 25.16 -15.51 1.02
CA LEU A 340 24.60 -16.66 1.70
C LEU A 340 25.31 -16.82 3.02
N GLU A 341 24.55 -17.09 4.06
CA GLU A 341 25.05 -17.23 5.42
C GLU A 341 24.67 -18.60 5.98
N ASP A 342 25.65 -19.27 6.58
CA ASP A 342 25.41 -20.53 7.27
C ASP A 342 24.72 -20.31 8.62
N SER A 343 24.42 -21.41 9.32
CA SER A 343 23.81 -21.37 10.66
C SER A 343 24.60 -20.61 11.72
N THR A 344 25.89 -20.33 11.49
CA THR A 344 26.76 -19.56 12.39
C THR A 344 26.82 -18.08 12.04
N GLY A 345 26.24 -17.68 10.90
CA GLY A 345 26.31 -16.33 10.37
C GLY A 345 27.58 -16.05 9.55
N ALA A 346 28.36 -17.09 9.24
CA ALA A 346 29.52 -16.96 8.36
C ALA A 346 29.04 -16.95 6.90
N THR A 347 29.62 -16.07 6.09
CA THR A 347 29.24 -15.95 4.70
C THR A 347 29.99 -16.93 3.81
N ASP A 348 29.31 -17.57 2.84
CA ASP A 348 29.96 -18.30 1.76
C ASP A 348 30.66 -17.33 0.79
N PRO A 349 32.01 -17.29 0.76
CA PRO A 349 32.75 -16.39 -0.12
C PRO A 349 32.58 -16.73 -1.60
N SER A 350 32.17 -17.96 -1.94
CA SER A 350 31.90 -18.38 -3.31
C SER A 350 30.69 -17.64 -3.90
N PHE A 351 29.75 -17.24 -3.03
CA PHE A 351 28.50 -16.60 -3.41
C PHE A 351 28.43 -15.11 -3.09
N ALA A 352 29.18 -14.62 -2.11
CA ALA A 352 29.14 -13.22 -1.72
C ALA A 352 29.45 -12.29 -2.91
N ARG A 353 28.58 -11.33 -3.19
CA ARG A 353 28.75 -10.31 -4.24
C ARG A 353 28.34 -8.95 -3.71
N SER A 354 29.02 -7.91 -4.16
CA SER A 354 28.60 -6.53 -3.95
C SER A 354 29.07 -5.67 -5.11
N ALA A 355 28.36 -4.59 -5.40
CA ALA A 355 28.92 -3.49 -6.17
C ALA A 355 28.58 -2.16 -5.51
N GLN A 356 29.42 -1.17 -5.77
CA GLN A 356 29.26 0.19 -5.31
C GLN A 356 29.68 1.14 -6.42
N VAL A 357 28.85 2.15 -6.67
CA VAL A 357 29.14 3.29 -7.50
C VAL A 357 29.37 4.49 -6.60
N GLY A 358 30.56 5.10 -6.68
CA GLY A 358 30.93 6.24 -5.83
C GLY A 358 31.47 5.81 -4.46
N VAL A 359 31.50 6.75 -3.50
CA VAL A 359 32.17 6.58 -2.19
C VAL A 359 31.24 6.21 -1.04
N ASP A 360 29.94 6.48 -1.16
CA ASP A 360 28.96 6.26 -0.09
C ASP A 360 28.02 5.08 -0.43
N PRO A 361 28.19 3.90 0.19
CA PRO A 361 27.40 2.72 -0.13
C PRO A 361 25.92 2.91 0.18
N CYS A 362 25.59 3.37 1.37
CA CYS A 362 24.21 3.68 1.74
C CYS A 362 24.20 4.95 2.59
N ASP A 363 23.02 5.55 2.71
CA ASP A 363 22.85 6.61 3.68
C ASP A 363 22.97 6.04 5.12
N PRO A 364 23.89 6.56 5.95
CA PRO A 364 24.08 6.09 7.32
C PRO A 364 22.82 6.22 8.20
N VAL A 365 21.85 7.05 7.81
CA VAL A 365 20.60 7.23 8.55
C VAL A 365 19.77 5.94 8.62
N PHE A 366 19.96 5.00 7.68
CA PHE A 366 19.28 3.70 7.70
C PHE A 366 19.99 2.64 8.57
N GLY A 367 21.07 3.03 9.25
CA GLY A 367 21.88 2.17 10.11
C GLY A 367 23.07 1.54 9.39
N ASP A 368 23.71 0.59 10.07
CA ASP A 368 24.89 -0.11 9.57
C ASP A 368 24.63 -0.77 8.21
N VAL A 369 25.58 -0.62 7.29
CA VAL A 369 25.55 -1.30 5.99
C VAL A 369 26.01 -2.75 6.16
N PRO A 370 25.26 -3.73 5.66
CA PRO A 370 25.66 -5.13 5.71
C PRO A 370 27.05 -5.33 5.11
N ILE A 371 27.84 -6.21 5.71
CA ILE A 371 29.19 -6.53 5.23
C ILE A 371 29.22 -7.92 4.62
N LEU A 372 30.12 -8.11 3.64
CA LEU A 372 30.26 -9.38 2.93
C LEU A 372 30.77 -10.54 3.79
N ALA A 373 31.40 -10.26 4.93
CA ALA A 373 32.15 -11.28 5.67
C ALA A 373 31.29 -12.12 6.62
N ASN A 374 30.22 -11.53 7.18
CA ASN A 374 29.36 -12.15 8.19
C ASN A 374 28.10 -11.31 8.43
N ASN A 375 27.21 -11.82 9.29
CA ASN A 375 25.92 -11.24 9.65
C ASN A 375 25.95 -10.10 10.69
N SER A 376 27.11 -9.67 11.18
CA SER A 376 27.20 -8.76 12.33
C SER A 376 26.62 -7.36 12.09
N LYS A 377 26.41 -6.99 10.82
CA LYS A 377 25.84 -5.70 10.40
C LYS A 377 24.54 -5.85 9.61
N ASP A 378 23.94 -7.02 9.66
CA ASP A 378 22.76 -7.31 8.87
C ASP A 378 21.54 -6.62 9.46
N TYR A 379 20.56 -6.38 8.59
CA TYR A 379 19.30 -5.81 9.04
C TYR A 379 18.59 -6.79 9.97
N ASP A 380 18.09 -6.26 11.08
CA ASP A 380 17.30 -7.03 12.03
C ASP A 380 15.85 -7.14 11.55
N PHE A 381 15.53 -8.27 10.92
CA PHE A 381 14.18 -8.58 10.41
C PHE A 381 13.18 -8.93 11.51
N SER A 382 13.60 -9.05 12.78
CA SER A 382 12.69 -9.29 13.90
C SER A 382 11.88 -8.02 14.28
N LYS A 383 12.33 -6.86 13.81
CA LYS A 383 11.64 -5.59 14.04
C LYS A 383 10.21 -5.62 13.49
N SER A 384 9.30 -5.17 14.34
CA SER A 384 7.91 -4.90 13.96
C SER A 384 7.86 -3.76 12.96
N PHE A 385 6.81 -3.72 12.12
CA PHE A 385 6.69 -2.68 11.09
C PHE A 385 6.71 -1.26 11.67
N THR A 386 6.10 -1.05 12.84
CA THR A 386 6.05 0.24 13.53
C THR A 386 7.39 0.68 14.12
N GLU A 387 8.34 -0.23 14.33
CA GLU A 387 9.71 0.09 14.76
C GLU A 387 10.63 0.46 13.58
N ILE A 388 10.15 0.25 12.35
CA ILE A 388 10.84 0.66 11.13
C ILE A 388 10.52 2.14 10.92
N THR A 389 11.55 2.98 10.91
CA THR A 389 11.39 4.42 10.76
C THR A 389 12.15 4.94 9.54
N PHE A 390 11.79 6.16 9.11
CA PHE A 390 12.56 6.96 8.18
C PHE A 390 12.79 8.38 8.73
N PRO A 391 13.80 9.12 8.24
CA PRO A 391 14.06 10.47 8.72
C PRO A 391 12.87 11.42 8.52
N ASN A 392 12.67 12.30 9.50
CA ASN A 392 11.64 13.35 9.50
C ASN A 392 10.18 12.84 9.51
N GLU A 393 9.96 11.55 9.78
CA GLU A 393 8.66 10.95 10.08
C GLU A 393 7.97 11.69 11.24
N TRP A 394 6.66 11.93 11.14
CA TRP A 394 5.90 12.75 12.11
C TRP A 394 4.72 12.05 12.79
#